data_AF-A0A847ADS4-F1
#
_entry.id   AF-A0A847ADS4-F1
#
_cell.length_a   1.000
_cell.length_b   1.000
_cell.length_c   1.000
_cell.angle_alpha   90.00
_cell.angle_beta   90.00
_cell.angle_gamma   90.00
#
_symmetry.space_group_name_H-M   'P 1'
#
loop_
_entity.id
_entity.type
_entity.pdbx_description
1 polymer ?
#
loop_
_entity_poly.entity_id
_entity_poly.type
_entity_poly.pdbx_seq_one_letter_code
_entity_poly.pdbx_strand_id
1 'polypeptide(L)' 'MGPLAARAFYEAGYQSSAEIAAADAEAMLVKVSEVNAIHGYYKARLGVKDMQFCIDFALLLQKYAV' A
#
# COMPACT_ATOMS: atom_id res chain seq x y z
N MET A 1 0.70 8.33 4.82
CA MET A 1 0.39 6.98 5.33
C MET A 1 0.76 6.90 6.80
N GLY A 2 -0.01 6.15 7.61
CA GLY A 2 0.34 5.89 9.00
C GLY A 2 1.24 4.65 9.17
N PRO A 3 1.81 4.43 10.36
CA PRO A 3 2.77 3.34 10.62
C PRO A 3 2.18 1.94 10.42
N LEU A 4 0.89 1.73 10.73
CA LEU A 4 0.21 0.45 10.52
C LEU A 4 0.05 0.11 9.03
N ALA A 5 -0.28 1.12 8.22
CA ALA A 5 -0.36 0.96 6.77
C ALA A 5 1.01 0.59 6.19
N ALA A 6 2.06 1.33 6.59
CA ALA A 6 3.43 1.03 6.17
C ALA A 6 3.85 -0.40 6.54
N ARG A 7 3.49 -0.88 7.73
CA ARG A 7 3.74 -2.25 8.16
C ARG A 7 2.97 -3.27 7.30
N ALA A 8 1.70 -3.03 7.01
CA ALA A 8 0.91 -3.89 6.13
C ALA A 8 1.52 -4.00 4.73
N PHE A 9 1.97 -2.88 4.16
CA PHE A 9 2.68 -2.88 2.87
C PHE A 9 4.01 -3.62 2.94
N TYR A 10 4.79 -3.41 4.00
CA TYR A 10 6.07 -4.10 4.20
C TYR A 10 5.90 -5.61 4.28
N GLU A 11 4.93 -6.08 5.08
CA GLU A 11 4.61 -7.50 5.21
C GLU A 11 3.98 -8.07 3.91
N ALA A 12 3.34 -7.23 3.09
CA ALA A 12 2.86 -7.58 1.75
C ALA A 12 3.97 -7.59 0.68
N GLY A 13 5.21 -7.27 1.05
CA GLY A 13 6.38 -7.32 0.19
C GLY A 13 6.77 -5.99 -0.47
N TYR A 14 6.21 -4.86 -0.04
CA TYR A 14 6.57 -3.53 -0.52
C TYR A 14 7.48 -2.82 0.49
N GLN A 15 8.77 -2.72 0.18
CA GLN A 15 9.81 -2.20 1.07
C GLN A 15 10.16 -0.74 0.80
N SER A 16 9.73 -0.18 -0.32
CA SER A 16 10.02 1.21 -0.68
C SER A 16 8.83 1.91 -1.33
N SER A 17 8.82 3.25 -1.27
CA SER A 17 7.85 4.05 -2.01
C SER A 17 7.97 3.83 -3.53
N ALA A 18 9.14 3.43 -4.03
CA ALA A 18 9.34 3.13 -5.44
C ALA A 18 8.63 1.85 -5.88
N GLU A 19 8.64 0.82 -5.05
CA GLU A 19 7.89 -0.42 -5.31
C GLU A 19 6.39 -0.18 -5.25
N ILE A 20 5.93 0.68 -4.33
CA ILE A 20 4.52 1.08 -4.27
C ILE A 20 4.15 1.88 -5.54
N ALA A 21 4.99 2.82 -5.98
CA ALA A 21 4.73 3.62 -7.19
C ALA A 21 4.70 2.78 -8.48
N ALA A 22 5.41 1.66 -8.52
CA ALA A 22 5.45 0.75 -9.67
C ALA A 22 4.41 -0.39 -9.59
N ALA A 23 3.60 -0.44 -8.52
CA ALA A 23 2.65 -1.51 -8.31
C ALA A 23 1.37 -1.35 -9.13
N ASP A 24 0.70 -2.47 -9.38
CA ASP A 24 -0.68 -2.50 -9.86
C ASP A 24 -1.66 -2.49 -8.68
N ALA A 25 -2.74 -1.71 -8.80
CA ALA A 25 -3.69 -1.49 -7.71
C ALA A 25 -4.49 -2.75 -7.35
N GLU A 26 -4.84 -3.58 -8.32
CA GLU A 26 -5.59 -4.82 -8.09
C GLU A 26 -4.70 -5.88 -7.44
N ALA A 27 -3.48 -6.06 -7.96
CA ALA A 27 -2.51 -6.98 -7.38
C ALA A 27 -2.08 -6.57 -5.96
N MET A 28 -1.91 -5.26 -5.73
CA MET A 28 -1.62 -4.71 -4.41
C MET A 28 -2.76 -4.96 -3.43
N LEU A 29 -4.02 -4.79 -3.87
CA LEU A 29 -5.17 -5.05 -3.02
C LEU A 29 -5.20 -6.51 -2.55
N VAL A 30 -4.91 -7.47 -3.43
CA VAL A 30 -4.88 -8.90 -3.08
C VAL A 30 -3.85 -9.14 -1.98
N LYS A 31 -2.60 -8.75 -2.20
CA LYS A 31 -1.50 -8.97 -1.24
C LYS A 31 -1.75 -8.30 0.11
N VAL A 32 -2.18 -7.04 0.09
CA VAL A 32 -2.44 -6.29 1.32
C VAL A 32 -3.66 -6.83 2.06
N SER A 33 -4.68 -7.32 1.33
CA SER A 33 -5.85 -7.96 1.94
C SER A 33 -5.50 -9.28 2.62
N GLU A 34 -4.59 -10.07 2.06
CA GLU A 34 -4.09 -11.30 2.68
C GLU A 34 -3.37 -11.01 4.00
N VAL A 35 -2.45 -10.05 4.00
CA VAL A 35 -1.76 -9.60 5.23
C VAL A 35 -2.77 -9.05 6.24
N ASN A 36 -3.74 -8.27 5.77
CA ASN A 36 -4.76 -7.70 6.64
C ASN A 36 -5.69 -8.76 7.24
N ALA A 37 -5.95 -9.87 6.54
CA ALA A 37 -6.75 -10.98 7.06
C ALA A 37 -6.05 -11.70 8.22
N ILE A 38 -4.71 -11.70 8.26
CA ILE A 38 -3.92 -12.32 9.32
C ILE A 38 -3.78 -11.37 10.53
N HIS A 39 -3.47 -10.10 10.27
CA HIS A 39 -3.06 -9.16 11.32
C HIS A 39 -4.13 -8.15 11.75
N GLY A 40 -5.16 -7.94 10.94
CA GLY A 40 -6.27 -7.04 11.25
C GLY A 40 -5.89 -5.56 11.36
N TYR A 41 -4.85 -5.11 10.62
CA TYR A 41 -4.38 -3.72 10.64
C TYR A 41 -5.47 -2.71 10.22
N TYR A 42 -6.33 -3.11 9.29
CA TYR A 42 -7.47 -2.36 8.80
C TYR A 42 -8.77 -3.03 9.24
N LYS A 43 -9.60 -2.26 9.95
CA LYS A 43 -10.96 -2.67 10.35
C LYS A 43 -12.00 -2.45 9.25
N ALA A 44 -11.67 -1.63 8.24
CA ALA A 44 -12.52 -1.36 7.09
C ALA A 44 -12.14 -2.26 5.91
N ARG A 45 -13.07 -2.45 4.97
CA ARG A 45 -12.77 -3.11 3.69
C ARG A 45 -11.89 -2.19 2.86
N LEU A 46 -10.70 -2.67 2.52
CA LEU A 46 -9.84 -2.06 1.53
C LEU A 46 -10.45 -2.25 0.14
N GLY A 47 -10.40 -1.21 -0.68
CA GLY A 47 -10.78 -1.25 -2.08
C GLY A 47 -9.63 -0.89 -3.01
N VAL A 48 -9.83 -1.14 -4.30
CA VAL A 48 -8.85 -0.81 -5.35
C VAL A 48 -8.54 0.70 -5.36
N LYS A 49 -9.53 1.54 -5.07
CA LYS A 49 -9.36 2.99 -4.97
C LYS A 49 -8.39 3.40 -3.84
N ASP A 50 -8.37 2.68 -2.73
CA ASP A 50 -7.44 2.95 -1.64
C ASP A 50 -6.00 2.60 -2.03
N MET A 51 -5.82 1.52 -2.79
CA MET A 51 -4.51 1.14 -3.33
C MET A 51 -4.04 2.15 -4.38
N GLN A 52 -4.93 2.56 -5.30
CA GLN A 52 -4.60 3.58 -6.28
C GLN A 52 -4.22 4.91 -5.62
N PHE A 53 -4.93 5.32 -4.57
CA PHE A 53 -4.55 6.49 -3.78
C PHE A 53 -3.13 6.36 -3.20
N CYS A 54 -2.77 5.19 -2.70
CA CYS A 54 -1.43 4.93 -2.18
C CYS A 54 -0.35 5.00 -3.27
N ILE A 55 -0.62 4.48 -4.46
CA ILE A 55 0.26 4.51 -5.64
C ILE A 55 0.46 5.96 -6.10
N ASP A 56 -0.63 6.71 -6.28
CA ASP A 56 -0.59 8.12 -6.72
C ASP A 56 0.24 8.97 -5.74
N PHE A 57 0.06 8.74 -4.43
CA PHE A 57 0.83 9.44 -3.41
C PHE A 57 2.31 9.05 -3.42
N ALA A 58 2.62 7.78 -3.68
CA ALA A 58 3.99 7.31 -3.82
C ALA A 58 4.70 7.95 -5.03
N LEU A 59 3.99 8.10 -6.15
CA LEU A 59 4.47 8.82 -7.34
C LEU A 59 4.74 10.30 -7.04
N LEU A 60 3.86 10.97 -6.27
CA LEU A 60 4.09 12.35 -5.83
C LEU A 60 5.31 12.44 -4.92
N LEU A 61 5.47 11.52 -3.96
CA LEU A 61 6.65 11.49 -3.10
C LEU A 61 7.94 11.30 -3.90
N GLN A 62 7.97 10.38 -4.86
CA GLN A 62 9.14 10.22 -5.74
C GLN A 62 9.48 11.48 -6.52
N LYS A 63 8.46 12.21 -6.96
CA LYS A 63 8.64 13.41 -7.77
C LYS A 63 9.11 14.63 -6.96
N TYR A 64 8.75 14.72 -5.69
CA TYR A 64 8.88 15.97 -4.91
C TYR A 64 9.66 15.83 -3.59
N ALA A 65 9.95 14.63 -3.09
CA ALA A 65 10.65 14.42 -1.82
C ALA A 65 12.19 14.51 -1.92
N VAL A 66 12.69 15.38 -2.80
CA VAL A 66 14.13 15.69 -2.97
C VAL A 66 14.71 16.28 -1.69
#